data_AF-A0A2N3CV99-F1
#
_entry.id   AF-A0A2N3CV99-F1
#
_cell.length_a   1.000
_cell.length_b   1.000
_cell.length_c   1.000
_cell.angle_alpha   90.00
_cell.angle_beta   90.00
_cell.angle_gamma   90.00
#
_symmetry.space_group_name_H-M   'P 1'
#
loop_
_entity.id
_entity.type
_entity.pdbx_description
1 polymer ?
#
loop_
_entity_poly.entity_id
_entity_poly.type
_entity_poly.pdbx_seq_one_letter_code
_entity_poly.pdbx_strand_id
1 'polypeptide(L)'
;MSTWLRIPLWQRVIAALILGIIVGRFWGPGAESIKIIGDVFVAFIKMLVVPLIFFSLVAGVASIGDLRKLGSVGWRAMLLFVVTGQMSVWLGLSLGTLIAPGLGVDTSALTIGAPPEPADTSWRDMVLGMIPQSPVQVMADVNVLPLIVFSLLIGIGILMAKEDGEPALKIFESGSVVMQKVTAIVME
;
A
#
# COMPACT_ATOMS: atom_id res chain seq x y z
N MET A 1 -4.12 30.54 11.00
CA MET A 1 -3.48 29.40 10.29
C MET A 1 -2.35 28.73 11.09
N SER A 2 -1.58 29.42 11.97
CA SER A 2 -0.43 28.80 12.66
C SER A 2 -0.77 27.87 13.83
N THR A 3 -2.01 27.83 14.32
CA THR A 3 -2.42 26.93 15.43
C THR A 3 -2.80 25.53 14.93
N TRP A 4 -3.31 25.42 13.71
CA TRP A 4 -3.75 24.17 13.08
C TRP A 4 -2.57 23.27 12.67
N LEU A 5 -1.50 23.87 12.12
CA LEU A 5 -0.27 23.18 11.72
C LEU A 5 0.67 22.84 12.89
N ARG A 6 0.36 23.30 14.11
CA ARG A 6 1.15 22.95 15.32
C ARG A 6 0.73 21.63 15.95
N ILE A 7 -0.48 21.14 15.64
CA ILE A 7 -0.98 19.87 16.15
C ILE A 7 -0.45 18.76 15.24
N PRO A 8 0.18 17.70 15.79
CA PRO A 8 0.69 16.60 14.98
C PRO A 8 -0.45 15.89 14.23
N LEU A 9 -0.19 15.50 12.98
CA LEU A 9 -1.18 14.95 12.05
C LEU A 9 -1.96 13.75 12.63
N TRP A 10 -1.28 12.84 13.34
CA TRP A 10 -1.94 11.67 13.93
C TRP A 10 -3.05 12.04 14.93
N GLN A 11 -2.87 13.13 15.70
CA GLN A 11 -3.90 13.63 16.62
C GLN A 11 -5.09 14.23 15.84
N ARG A 12 -4.81 14.95 14.75
CA ARG A 12 -5.85 15.50 13.87
C ARG A 12 -6.68 14.38 13.24
N VAL A 13 -6.04 13.31 12.77
CA VAL A 13 -6.71 12.14 12.18
C VAL A 13 -7.57 11.41 13.20
N ILE A 14 -7.06 11.16 14.42
CA ILE A 14 -7.84 10.50 15.48
C ILE A 14 -9.04 11.37 15.89
N ALA A 15 -8.83 12.67 16.06
CA ALA A 15 -9.91 13.60 16.40
C ALA A 15 -10.98 13.63 15.29
N ALA A 16 -10.58 13.67 14.01
CA ALA A 16 -11.49 13.63 12.88
C ALA A 16 -12.25 12.30 12.80
N LEU A 17 -11.61 11.16 13.09
CA LEU A 17 -12.25 9.86 13.16
C LEU A 17 -13.34 9.82 14.24
N ILE A 18 -13.01 10.27 15.46
CA ILE A 18 -13.97 10.31 16.58
C ILE A 18 -15.16 11.21 16.24
N LEU A 19 -14.89 12.40 15.70
CA LEU A 19 -15.93 13.34 15.26
C LEU A 19 -16.79 12.73 14.14
N GLY A 20 -16.18 12.03 13.18
CA GLY A 20 -16.89 11.34 12.11
C GLY A 20 -17.85 10.26 12.62
N ILE A 21 -17.42 9.47 13.62
CA ILE A 21 -18.28 8.46 14.25
C ILE A 21 -19.47 9.12 14.97
N ILE A 22 -19.22 10.19 15.73
CA ILE A 22 -20.27 10.95 16.43
C ILE A 22 -21.29 11.50 15.42
N VAL A 23 -20.79 12.21 14.40
CA VAL A 23 -21.64 12.82 13.36
C VAL A 23 -22.44 11.75 12.62
N GLY A 24 -21.81 10.66 12.19
CA GLY A 24 -22.49 9.56 11.49
C GLY A 24 -23.59 8.92 12.34
N ARG A 25 -23.37 8.78 13.65
CA ARG A 25 -24.35 8.19 14.58
C ARG A 25 -25.57 9.07 14.80
N PHE A 26 -25.42 10.39 14.84
CA PHE A 26 -26.50 11.34 15.12
C PHE A 26 -27.22 11.84 13.86
N TRP A 27 -26.53 12.00 12.73
CA TRP A 27 -27.08 12.57 11.49
C TRP A 27 -27.72 11.51 10.57
N GLY A 28 -27.38 10.22 10.73
CA GLY A 28 -28.03 9.14 9.99
C GLY A 28 -27.80 9.23 8.47
N PRO A 29 -28.79 8.91 7.62
CA PRO A 29 -28.62 8.84 6.15
C PRO A 29 -28.09 10.14 5.50
N GLY A 30 -28.33 11.31 6.11
CA GLY A 30 -27.82 12.59 5.60
C GLY A 30 -26.30 12.72 5.66
N ALA A 31 -25.61 11.90 6.47
CA ALA A 31 -24.15 11.86 6.54
C ALA A 31 -23.49 11.38 5.24
N GLU A 32 -24.23 10.71 4.35
CA GLU A 32 -23.73 10.27 3.06
C GLU A 32 -23.29 11.45 2.17
N SER A 33 -23.88 12.64 2.36
CA SER A 33 -23.45 13.86 1.67
C SER A 33 -21.99 14.26 1.95
N ILE A 34 -21.45 13.88 3.11
CA ILE A 34 -20.07 14.17 3.54
C ILE A 34 -19.08 13.18 2.89
N LYS A 35 -19.56 12.02 2.42
CA LYS A 35 -18.74 10.95 1.83
C LYS A 35 -17.84 11.46 0.71
N ILE A 36 -18.30 12.42 -0.08
CA ILE A 36 -17.54 13.01 -1.18
C ILE A 36 -16.14 13.49 -0.75
N ILE A 37 -16.01 14.01 0.48
CA ILE A 37 -14.71 14.47 1.02
C ILE A 37 -13.77 13.27 1.21
N GLY A 38 -14.29 12.15 1.73
CA GLY A 38 -13.54 10.91 1.89
C GLY A 38 -13.17 10.28 0.55
N ASP A 39 -14.10 10.27 -0.41
CA ASP A 39 -13.85 9.73 -1.75
C ASP A 39 -12.76 10.53 -2.50
N VAL A 40 -12.80 11.87 -2.40
CA VAL A 40 -11.76 12.76 -2.93
C VAL A 40 -10.40 12.50 -2.26
N PHE A 41 -10.38 12.36 -0.93
CA PHE A 41 -9.15 12.04 -0.20
C PHE A 41 -8.56 10.69 -0.64
N VAL A 42 -9.38 9.65 -0.73
CA VAL A 42 -8.96 8.32 -1.22
C VAL A 42 -8.48 8.39 -2.67
N ALA A 43 -9.12 9.18 -3.52
CA ALA A 43 -8.67 9.38 -4.90
C ALA A 43 -7.28 10.02 -4.96
N PHE A 44 -7.00 11.03 -4.12
CA PHE A 44 -5.67 11.61 -4.02
C PHE A 44 -4.64 10.60 -3.53
N ILE A 45 -4.95 9.81 -2.49
CA ILE A 45 -4.02 8.76 -2.01
C ILE A 45 -3.73 7.75 -3.13
N LYS A 46 -4.75 7.26 -3.85
CA LYS A 46 -4.58 6.32 -4.97
C LYS A 46 -3.71 6.88 -6.08
N MET A 47 -3.86 8.16 -6.41
CA MET A 47 -3.02 8.85 -7.40
C MET A 47 -1.54 8.87 -6.98
N LEU A 48 -1.25 9.01 -5.69
CA LEU A 48 0.13 9.06 -5.19
C LEU A 48 0.84 7.71 -5.20
N VAL A 49 0.10 6.61 -5.03
CA VAL A 49 0.69 5.26 -4.84
C VAL A 49 1.65 4.91 -5.98
N VAL A 50 1.21 5.03 -7.24
CA VAL A 50 1.99 4.56 -8.40
C VAL A 50 3.30 5.36 -8.57
N PRO A 51 3.28 6.71 -8.67
CA PRO A 51 4.52 7.46 -8.87
C PRO A 51 5.43 7.39 -7.65
N LEU A 52 4.88 7.41 -6.43
CA LEU A 52 5.67 7.35 -5.21
C LEU A 52 6.44 6.03 -5.11
N ILE A 53 5.77 4.90 -5.37
CA ILE A 53 6.41 3.58 -5.38
C ILE A 53 7.48 3.52 -6.46
N PHE A 54 7.16 3.95 -7.69
CA PHE A 54 8.09 3.89 -8.81
C PHE A 54 9.37 4.69 -8.55
N PHE A 55 9.25 5.99 -8.25
CA PHE A 55 10.41 6.83 -8.00
C PHE A 55 11.21 6.41 -6.77
N SER A 56 10.53 6.08 -5.68
CA SER A 56 11.19 5.76 -4.41
C SER A 56 11.87 4.39 -4.44
N LEU A 57 11.29 3.38 -5.11
CA LEU A 57 11.94 2.08 -5.25
C LEU A 57 13.10 2.13 -6.23
N VAL A 58 12.97 2.79 -7.37
CA VAL A 58 14.09 2.91 -8.32
C VAL A 58 15.27 3.62 -7.65
N ALA A 59 15.04 4.78 -7.02
CA ALA A 59 16.07 5.51 -6.28
C ALA A 59 16.63 4.69 -5.11
N GLY A 60 15.77 4.02 -4.34
CA GLY A 60 16.17 3.20 -3.20
C GLY A 60 17.04 2.02 -3.58
N VAL A 61 16.75 1.35 -4.71
CA VAL A 61 17.56 0.23 -5.19
C VAL A 61 18.89 0.71 -5.77
N ALA A 62 18.85 1.74 -6.61
CA ALA A 62 20.04 2.25 -7.28
C ALA A 62 21.04 2.89 -6.29
N SER A 63 20.57 3.44 -5.17
CA SER A 63 21.42 4.02 -4.10
C SER A 63 22.10 2.99 -3.18
N ILE A 64 21.66 1.71 -3.18
CA ILE A 64 22.30 0.65 -2.38
C ILE A 64 23.73 0.35 -2.86
N GLY A 65 24.04 0.65 -4.12
CA GLY A 65 25.39 0.58 -4.69
C GLY A 65 25.93 -0.84 -4.97
N ASP A 66 25.37 -1.89 -4.35
CA ASP A 66 25.81 -3.28 -4.54
C ASP A 66 24.62 -4.25 -4.63
N LEU A 67 24.57 -5.01 -5.74
CA LEU A 67 23.57 -6.03 -6.00
C LEU A 67 23.57 -7.17 -4.96
N ARG A 68 24.72 -7.52 -4.39
CA ARG A 68 24.80 -8.54 -3.32
C ARG A 68 24.08 -8.08 -2.06
N LYS A 69 24.21 -6.81 -1.72
CA LYS A 69 23.49 -6.22 -0.59
C LYS A 69 21.99 -6.24 -0.83
N LEU A 70 21.54 -5.87 -2.03
CA LEU A 70 20.13 -5.92 -2.42
C LEU A 70 19.52 -7.32 -2.20
N GLY A 71 20.17 -8.36 -2.72
CA GLY A 71 19.72 -9.75 -2.53
C GLY A 71 19.67 -10.17 -1.06
N SER A 72 20.69 -9.79 -0.28
CA SER A 72 20.74 -10.10 1.16
C SER A 72 19.62 -9.40 1.95
N VAL A 73 19.30 -8.16 1.61
CA VAL A 73 18.22 -7.39 2.24
C VAL A 73 16.87 -7.96 1.84
N GLY A 74 16.68 -8.26 0.54
CA GLY A 74 15.44 -8.84 0.02
C GLY A 74 15.10 -10.18 0.68
N TRP A 75 16.06 -11.11 0.76
CA TRP A 75 15.80 -12.41 1.41
C TRP A 75 15.51 -12.26 2.91
N ARG A 76 16.25 -11.40 3.63
CA ARG A 76 15.99 -11.12 5.05
C ARG A 76 14.60 -10.51 5.26
N ALA A 77 14.18 -9.60 4.39
CA ALA A 77 12.84 -9.00 4.43
C ALA A 77 11.75 -10.05 4.12
N MET A 78 11.97 -10.91 3.14
CA MET A 78 11.02 -11.98 2.80
C MET A 78 10.86 -12.97 3.95
N LEU A 79 11.96 -13.41 4.57
CA LEU A 79 11.92 -14.25 5.77
C LEU A 79 11.18 -13.57 6.92
N LEU A 80 11.45 -12.27 7.15
CA LEU A 80 10.77 -11.49 8.16
C LEU A 80 9.26 -11.47 7.92
N PHE A 81 8.81 -11.21 6.68
CA PHE A 81 7.39 -11.17 6.35
C PHE A 81 6.69 -12.53 6.44
N VAL A 82 7.35 -13.61 6.00
CA VAL A 82 6.79 -14.97 6.13
C VAL A 82 6.64 -15.34 7.60
N VAL A 83 7.66 -15.11 8.43
CA VAL A 83 7.62 -15.45 9.86
C VAL A 83 6.59 -14.60 10.61
N THR A 84 6.61 -13.28 10.41
CA THR A 84 5.64 -12.38 11.08
C THR A 84 4.21 -12.61 10.59
N GLY A 85 4.02 -12.92 9.32
CA GLY A 85 2.73 -13.33 8.75
C GLY A 85 2.23 -14.62 9.38
N GLN A 86 3.09 -15.64 9.49
CA GLN A 86 2.73 -16.91 10.13
C GLN A 86 2.36 -16.71 11.61
N MET A 87 3.12 -15.90 12.35
CA MET A 87 2.79 -15.55 13.73
C MET A 87 1.44 -14.83 13.83
N SER A 88 1.15 -13.92 12.89
CA SER A 88 -0.12 -13.19 12.85
C SER A 88 -1.30 -14.12 12.58
N VAL A 89 -1.16 -15.10 11.68
CA VAL A 89 -2.18 -16.13 11.40
C VAL A 89 -2.44 -16.97 12.64
N TRP A 90 -1.40 -17.43 13.33
CA TRP A 90 -1.55 -18.20 14.56
C TRP A 90 -2.26 -17.41 15.65
N LEU A 91 -1.84 -16.16 15.90
CA LEU A 91 -2.50 -15.29 16.87
C LEU A 91 -3.96 -15.04 16.52
N GLY A 92 -4.27 -14.73 15.26
CA GLY A 92 -5.64 -14.48 14.80
C GLY A 92 -6.54 -15.71 14.96
N LEU A 93 -6.03 -16.90 14.60
CA LEU A 93 -6.80 -18.15 14.73
C LEU A 93 -6.97 -18.58 16.20
N SER A 94 -5.94 -18.40 17.03
CA SER A 94 -6.04 -18.68 18.47
C SER A 94 -7.04 -17.75 19.15
N LEU A 95 -6.99 -16.44 18.89
CA LEU A 95 -7.96 -15.50 19.47
C LEU A 95 -9.37 -15.74 18.91
N GLY A 96 -9.50 -16.01 17.61
CA GLY A 96 -10.78 -16.30 16.98
C GLY A 96 -11.47 -17.55 17.55
N THR A 97 -10.71 -18.60 17.83
CA THR A 97 -11.24 -19.83 18.44
C THR A 97 -11.53 -19.68 19.93
N LEU A 98 -10.76 -18.88 20.68
CA LEU A 98 -10.99 -18.64 22.11
C LEU A 98 -12.16 -17.71 22.39
N ILE A 99 -12.28 -16.60 21.64
CA ILE A 99 -13.35 -15.61 21.82
C ILE A 99 -14.65 -16.10 21.18
N ALA A 100 -14.54 -16.90 20.10
CA ALA A 100 -15.65 -17.44 19.33
C ALA A 100 -16.75 -16.38 19.02
N PRO A 101 -16.40 -15.27 18.34
CA PRO A 101 -17.27 -14.08 18.19
C PRO A 101 -18.55 -14.27 17.35
N GLY A 102 -18.93 -15.51 17.03
CA GLY A 102 -20.19 -15.87 16.35
C GLY A 102 -21.18 -16.66 17.22
N LEU A 103 -20.80 -17.05 18.44
CA LEU A 103 -21.71 -17.78 19.33
C LEU A 103 -22.86 -16.87 19.77
N GLY A 104 -24.10 -17.25 19.42
CA GLY A 104 -25.32 -16.51 19.76
C GLY A 104 -25.75 -15.46 18.72
N VAL A 105 -25.07 -15.37 17.56
CA VAL A 105 -25.55 -14.54 16.44
C VAL A 105 -26.67 -15.29 15.70
N ASP A 106 -27.85 -14.69 15.65
CA ASP A 106 -28.99 -15.23 14.90
C ASP A 106 -28.78 -15.03 13.39
N THR A 107 -28.47 -16.12 12.70
CA THR A 107 -28.19 -16.13 11.26
C THR A 107 -29.42 -16.46 10.41
N SER A 108 -30.59 -16.67 11.03
CA SER A 108 -31.82 -17.09 10.33
C SER A 108 -32.35 -16.06 9.32
N ALA A 109 -32.04 -14.78 9.51
CA ALA A 109 -32.40 -13.70 8.59
C ALA A 109 -31.34 -13.44 7.50
N LEU A 110 -30.19 -14.12 7.52
CA LEU A 110 -29.14 -13.93 6.53
C LEU A 110 -29.43 -14.79 5.30
N THR A 111 -29.58 -14.15 4.14
CA THR A 111 -29.51 -14.86 2.85
C THR A 111 -28.06 -15.29 2.63
N ILE A 112 -27.73 -16.53 3.01
CA ILE A 112 -26.43 -17.13 2.75
C ILE A 112 -26.37 -17.38 1.24
N GLY A 113 -25.74 -16.46 0.50
CA GLY A 113 -25.42 -16.67 -0.91
C GLY A 113 -24.54 -17.91 -1.08
N ALA A 114 -24.53 -18.50 -2.27
CA ALA A 114 -23.63 -19.60 -2.57
C ALA A 114 -22.18 -19.21 -2.21
N PRO A 115 -21.40 -20.11 -1.57
CA PRO A 115 -19.99 -19.86 -1.34
C PRO A 115 -19.33 -19.45 -2.66
N PRO A 116 -18.54 -18.36 -2.69
CA PRO A 116 -17.80 -18.00 -3.89
C PRO A 116 -16.93 -19.18 -4.30
N GLU A 117 -16.87 -19.45 -5.61
CA GLU A 117 -16.00 -20.50 -6.13
C GLU A 117 -14.55 -20.24 -5.69
N PRO A 118 -13.79 -21.29 -5.32
CA PRO A 118 -12.38 -21.15 -5.01
C PRO A 118 -11.67 -20.44 -6.15
N ALA A 119 -10.85 -19.44 -5.84
CA ALA A 119 -10.01 -18.83 -6.86
C ALA A 119 -9.02 -19.89 -7.37
N ASP A 120 -9.19 -20.33 -8.61
CA ASP A 120 -8.30 -21.28 -9.32
C ASP A 120 -6.92 -20.66 -9.69
N THR A 121 -6.51 -19.60 -8.99
CA THR A 121 -5.21 -18.97 -9.23
C THR A 121 -4.12 -19.88 -8.69
N SER A 122 -3.41 -20.56 -9.59
CA SER A 122 -2.29 -21.39 -9.19
C SER A 122 -1.11 -20.52 -8.72
N TRP A 123 -0.21 -21.09 -7.93
CA TRP A 123 1.05 -20.41 -7.56
C TRP A 123 1.87 -20.01 -8.79
N ARG A 124 1.73 -20.72 -9.92
CA ARG A 124 2.40 -20.40 -11.18
C ARG A 124 1.83 -19.13 -11.79
N ASP A 125 0.51 -19.00 -11.78
CA ASP A 125 -0.19 -17.81 -12.30
C ASP A 125 0.15 -16.58 -11.47
N MET A 126 0.30 -16.74 -10.15
CA MET A 126 0.77 -15.67 -9.27
C MET A 126 2.19 -15.21 -9.62
N VAL A 127 3.12 -16.14 -9.89
CA VAL A 127 4.49 -15.80 -10.30
C VAL A 127 4.51 -15.16 -11.68
N LEU A 128 3.73 -15.67 -12.64
CA LEU A 128 3.61 -15.07 -13.97
C LEU A 128 3.01 -13.66 -13.90
N GLY A 129 2.05 -13.43 -13.02
CA GLY A 129 1.45 -12.12 -12.76
C GLY A 129 2.40 -11.09 -12.15
N MET A 130 3.54 -11.52 -11.60
CA MET A 130 4.60 -10.60 -11.14
C MET A 130 5.39 -10.01 -12.31
N ILE A 131 5.41 -10.67 -13.47
CA ILE A 131 6.17 -10.20 -14.63
C ILE A 131 5.33 -9.12 -15.35
N PRO A 132 5.80 -7.87 -15.42
CA PRO A 132 5.06 -6.81 -16.09
C PRO A 132 4.95 -7.08 -17.59
N GLN A 133 3.72 -7.18 -18.11
CA GLN A 133 3.48 -7.31 -19.56
C GLN A 133 3.83 -6.02 -20.32
N SER A 134 3.53 -4.87 -19.71
CA SER A 134 3.87 -3.53 -20.21
C SER A 134 4.02 -2.56 -19.03
N PRO A 135 5.12 -1.78 -18.93
CA PRO A 135 5.33 -0.81 -17.85
C PRO A 135 4.21 0.23 -17.75
N VAL A 136 3.74 0.72 -18.89
CA VAL A 136 2.70 1.76 -18.95
C VAL A 136 1.36 1.22 -18.46
N GLN A 137 1.02 -0.01 -18.88
CA GLN A 137 -0.22 -0.66 -18.47
C GLN A 137 -0.23 -0.93 -16.96
N VAL A 138 0.89 -1.42 -16.42
CA VAL A 138 1.02 -1.70 -14.98
C VAL A 138 0.83 -0.43 -14.14
N MET A 139 1.33 0.71 -14.61
CA MET A 139 1.11 2.00 -13.95
C MET A 139 -0.34 2.47 -14.08
N ALA A 140 -0.97 2.27 -15.24
CA ALA A 140 -2.36 2.68 -15.49
C ALA A 140 -3.38 1.85 -14.69
N ASP A 141 -3.17 0.54 -14.63
CA ASP A 141 -4.04 -0.41 -13.93
C ASP A 141 -3.77 -0.47 -12.42
N VAL A 142 -2.80 0.31 -11.92
CA VAL A 142 -2.41 0.37 -10.50
C VAL A 142 -1.99 -1.02 -9.99
N ASN A 143 -1.37 -1.84 -10.85
CA ASN A 143 -0.96 -3.19 -10.48
C ASN A 143 0.38 -3.15 -9.73
N VAL A 144 0.30 -3.04 -8.40
CA VAL A 144 1.45 -2.73 -7.52
C VAL A 144 2.55 -3.78 -7.60
N LEU A 145 2.21 -5.07 -7.69
CA LEU A 145 3.21 -6.14 -7.63
C LEU A 145 4.16 -6.14 -8.86
N PRO A 146 3.67 -6.21 -10.11
CA PRO A 146 4.52 -6.03 -11.29
C PRO A 146 5.16 -4.62 -11.38
N LEU A 147 4.54 -3.58 -10.79
CA LEU A 147 5.17 -2.25 -10.71
C LEU A 147 6.44 -2.31 -9.86
N ILE A 148 6.40 -2.99 -8.72
CA ILE A 148 7.57 -3.22 -7.87
C ILE A 148 8.65 -3.95 -8.65
N VAL A 149 8.30 -5.06 -9.32
CA VAL A 149 9.26 -5.84 -10.12
C VAL A 149 9.90 -4.99 -11.21
N PHE A 150 9.11 -4.23 -11.96
CA PHE A 150 9.61 -3.30 -12.97
C PHE A 150 10.56 -2.25 -12.35
N SER A 151 10.17 -1.63 -11.24
CA SER A 151 10.96 -0.61 -10.54
C SER A 151 12.30 -1.17 -10.05
N LEU A 152 12.31 -2.39 -9.51
CA LEU A 152 13.52 -3.08 -9.09
C LEU A 152 14.46 -3.33 -10.28
N LEU A 153 13.93 -3.80 -11.42
CA LEU A 153 14.72 -4.04 -12.63
C LEU A 153 15.36 -2.76 -13.17
N ILE A 154 14.62 -1.65 -13.20
CA ILE A 154 15.16 -0.34 -13.59
C ILE A 154 16.26 0.11 -12.61
N GLY A 155 16.03 0.00 -11.30
CA GLY A 155 17.03 0.36 -10.30
C GLY A 155 18.31 -0.48 -10.41
N ILE A 156 18.17 -1.78 -10.65
CA ILE A 156 19.30 -2.69 -10.93
C ILE A 156 20.03 -2.29 -12.21
N GLY A 157 19.28 -1.97 -13.28
CA GLY A 157 19.84 -1.53 -14.56
C GLY A 157 20.66 -0.24 -14.43
N ILE A 158 20.15 0.75 -13.70
CA ILE A 158 20.88 2.00 -13.39
C ILE A 158 22.18 1.69 -12.64
N LEU A 159 22.11 0.80 -11.65
CA LEU A 159 23.29 0.42 -10.88
C LEU A 159 24.35 -0.31 -11.74
N MET A 160 23.92 -1.17 -12.66
CA MET A 160 24.79 -1.89 -13.59
C MET A 160 25.41 -0.98 -14.66
N ALA A 161 24.71 0.10 -15.05
CA ALA A 161 25.19 1.09 -16.00
C ALA A 161 26.29 2.02 -15.44
N LYS A 162 26.52 2.02 -14.12
CA LYS A 162 27.57 2.79 -13.44
C LYS A 162 27.50 4.28 -13.80
N GLU A 163 28.56 4.83 -14.41
CA GLU A 163 28.69 6.25 -14.76
C GLU A 163 27.57 6.68 -15.73
N ASP A 164 27.19 5.83 -16.70
CA ASP A 164 26.11 6.12 -17.63
C ASP A 164 24.72 6.16 -16.95
N GLY A 165 24.60 5.51 -15.77
CA GLY A 165 23.38 5.48 -14.97
C GLY A 165 23.21 6.69 -14.03
N GLU A 166 24.27 7.44 -13.75
CA GLU A 166 24.27 8.54 -12.77
C GLU A 166 23.24 9.64 -13.08
N PRO A 167 23.05 10.08 -14.35
CA PRO A 167 22.02 11.06 -14.68
C PRO A 167 20.61 10.54 -14.38
N ALA A 168 20.35 9.26 -14.66
CA ALA A 168 19.07 8.64 -14.38
C ALA A 168 18.82 8.55 -12.86
N LEU A 169 19.82 8.13 -12.08
CA LEU A 169 19.73 8.08 -10.62
C LEU A 169 19.29 9.42 -10.03
N LYS A 170 19.93 10.52 -10.45
CA LYS A 170 19.60 11.89 -9.99
C LYS A 170 18.15 12.29 -10.29
N ILE A 171 17.62 11.88 -11.45
CA ILE A 171 16.20 12.10 -11.79
C ILE A 171 15.30 11.33 -10.85
N PHE A 172 15.60 10.05 -10.58
CA PHE A 172 14.77 9.22 -9.72
C PHE A 172 14.79 9.66 -8.26
N GLU A 173 15.96 10.06 -7.74
CA GLU A 173 16.09 10.65 -6.40
C GLU A 173 15.30 11.95 -6.27
N SER A 174 15.46 12.86 -7.23
CA SER A 174 14.72 14.13 -7.26
C SER A 174 13.21 13.88 -7.36
N GLY A 175 12.79 12.94 -8.20
CA GLY A 175 11.40 12.52 -8.33
C GLY A 175 10.83 11.96 -7.03
N SER A 176 11.58 11.14 -6.30
CA SER A 176 11.15 10.63 -5.00
C SER A 176 10.95 11.76 -4.00
N VAL A 177 11.87 12.72 -3.93
CA VAL A 177 11.74 13.89 -3.04
C VAL A 177 10.52 14.74 -3.41
N VAL A 178 10.29 14.99 -4.71
CA VAL A 178 9.09 15.70 -5.18
C VAL A 178 7.83 14.96 -4.76
N MET A 179 7.76 13.64 -4.98
CA MET A 179 6.60 12.84 -4.58
C MET A 179 6.38 12.85 -3.06
N GLN A 180 7.44 12.82 -2.26
CA GLN A 180 7.33 12.99 -0.80
C GLN A 180 6.72 14.35 -0.41
N LYS A 181 7.08 15.44 -1.11
CA LYS A 181 6.48 16.76 -0.90
C LYS A 181 5.01 16.81 -1.32
N VAL A 182 4.66 16.20 -2.46
CA VAL A 182 3.25 16.10 -2.90
C VAL A 182 2.44 15.30 -1.87
N THR A 183 2.97 14.18 -1.37
CA THR A 183 2.32 13.41 -0.29
C THR A 183 2.09 14.27 0.96
N ALA A 184 3.06 15.10 1.36
CA ALA A 184 2.88 16.00 2.48
C ALA A 184 1.75 17.03 2.24
N ILE A 185 1.59 17.52 1.01
CA ILE A 185 0.49 18.44 0.65
C ILE A 185 -0.87 17.75 0.71
N VAL A 186 -0.97 16.50 0.22
CA VAL A 186 -2.23 15.73 0.21
C VAL A 186 -2.66 15.31 1.62
N MET A 187 -1.72 15.11 2.53
CA MET A 187 -1.99 14.67 3.90
C MET A 187 -2.40 15.80 4.86
N GLU A 188 -2.38 17.06 4.42
CA GLU A 188 -2.77 18.24 5.22
C GLU A 188 -4.26 18.60 5.10
#